data_AF-A0A839ED63-F1
#
_entry.id   AF-A0A839ED63-F1
#
_cell.length_a   1.000
_cell.length_b   1.000
_cell.length_c   1.000
_cell.angle_alpha   90.00
_cell.angle_beta   90.00
_cell.angle_gamma   90.00
#
_symmetry.space_group_name_H-M   'P 1'
#
loop_
_entity.id
_entity.type
_entity.pdbx_description
1 polymer ?
#
loop_
_entity_poly.entity_id
_entity_poly.type
_entity_poly.pdbx_seq_one_letter_code
_entity_poly.pdbx_strand_id
1 'polypeptide(L)' 'MKLQDFSIGTEFLTATGRWRVTDVGTRVIVAIKLDNGDPTWNEGPPYAKAEIVFDETDFGGCEPL' A
#
# COMPACT_ATOMS: atom_id res chain seq x y z
N MET A 1 -7.93 -8.95 1.76
CA MET A 1 -8.25 -8.04 2.90
C MET A 1 -9.50 -7.24 2.55
N LYS A 2 -10.01 -6.39 3.44
CA LYS A 2 -11.12 -5.44 3.21
C LYS A 2 -10.67 -4.03 3.63
N LEU A 3 -11.38 -2.99 3.15
CA LEU A 3 -11.05 -1.59 3.47
C LEU A 3 -10.80 -1.33 4.96
N GLN A 4 -11.62 -1.93 5.81
CA GLN A 4 -11.61 -1.79 7.28
C GLN A 4 -10.34 -2.36 7.94
N ASP A 5 -9.62 -3.22 7.23
CA ASP A 5 -8.39 -3.86 7.72
C ASP A 5 -7.16 -2.96 7.52
N PHE A 6 -7.31 -1.84 6.80
CA PHE A 6 -6.20 -0.95 6.46
C PHE A 6 -6.18 0.30 7.34
N SER A 7 -4.97 0.73 7.68
CA SER A 7 -4.63 2.02 8.29
C SER A 7 -3.37 2.55 7.62
N ILE A 8 -3.09 3.85 7.74
CA ILE A 8 -1.82 4.41 7.26
C ILE A 8 -0.66 3.67 7.94
N GLY A 9 0.32 3.22 7.15
CA GLY A 9 1.43 2.40 7.61
C GLY A 9 1.16 0.90 7.64
N THR A 10 -0.08 0.44 7.42
CA THR A 10 -0.37 -0.99 7.21
C THR A 10 0.45 -1.49 6.03
N GLU A 11 1.08 -2.64 6.21
CA GLU A 11 1.78 -3.32 5.14
C GLU A 11 1.07 -4.62 4.78
N PHE A 12 1.04 -4.94 3.49
CA PHE A 12 0.31 -6.09 2.96
C PHE A 12 1.02 -6.65 1.73
N LEU A 13 0.69 -7.89 1.37
CA LEU A 13 1.18 -8.57 0.18
C LEU A 13 0.13 -8.55 -0.93
N THR A 14 0.62 -8.58 -2.17
CA THR A 14 -0.14 -8.88 -3.39
C THR A 14 0.69 -9.83 -4.24
N ALA A 15 0.14 -10.33 -5.36
CA ALA A 15 0.90 -11.10 -6.35
C ALA A 15 2.15 -10.38 -6.88
N THR A 16 2.22 -9.05 -6.77
CA THR A 16 3.34 -8.24 -7.28
C THR A 16 4.39 -7.90 -6.23
N GLY A 17 4.14 -8.15 -4.94
CA GLY A 17 5.07 -7.86 -3.85
C GLY A 17 4.41 -7.20 -2.64
N ARG A 18 5.25 -6.64 -1.76
CA ARG A 18 4.87 -5.96 -0.51
C ARG A 18 4.54 -4.50 -0.75
N TRP A 19 3.51 -4.00 -0.08
CA TRP A 19 3.03 -2.64 -0.18
C TRP A 19 2.88 -2.03 1.21
N ARG A 20 2.97 -0.70 1.30
CA ARG A 20 2.69 0.07 2.52
C ARG A 20 1.66 1.15 2.20
N VAL A 21 0.58 1.17 2.98
CA VAL A 21 -0.49 2.18 2.88
C VAL A 21 0.07 3.55 3.26
N THR A 22 -0.15 4.54 2.40
CA THR A 22 0.19 5.95 2.62
C THR A 22 -1.03 6.83 2.86
N ASP A 23 -2.21 6.43 2.37
CA ASP A 23 -3.48 7.11 2.66
C ASP A 23 -4.67 6.13 2.67
N VAL A 24 -5.74 6.49 3.39
CA VAL A 24 -6.99 5.72 3.47
C VAL A 24 -8.17 6.63 3.16
N GLY A 25 -8.80 6.38 2.01
CA GLY A 25 -10.04 7.02 1.60
C GLY A 25 -11.28 6.29 2.09
N THR A 26 -12.45 6.77 1.68
CA THR A 26 -13.75 6.18 2.07
C THR A 26 -14.07 4.85 1.37
N ARG A 27 -13.40 4.56 0.26
CA ARG A 27 -13.59 3.34 -0.56
C ARG A 27 -12.30 2.70 -1.06
N VAL A 28 -11.19 3.43 -0.97
CA VAL A 28 -9.90 3.06 -1.56
C VAL A 28 -8.81 3.26 -0.53
N ILE A 29 -7.68 2.60 -0.73
CA ILE A 29 -6.41 2.96 -0.09
C ILE A 29 -5.43 3.43 -1.16
N VAL A 30 -4.44 4.21 -0.74
CA VAL A 30 -3.26 4.53 -1.55
C VAL A 30 -2.05 3.87 -0.91
N ALA A 31 -1.19 3.26 -1.71
CA ALA A 31 -0.01 2.57 -1.20
C ALA A 31 1.20 2.71 -2.13
N ILE A 32 2.39 2.63 -1.53
CA ILE A 32 3.66 2.51 -2.25
C ILE A 32 4.16 1.06 -2.20
N LYS A 33 4.84 0.64 -3.27
CA LYS A 33 5.48 -0.67 -3.30
C LYS A 33 6.79 -0.65 -2.51
N LEU A 34 6.92 -1.56 -1.56
CA LEU A 34 8.19 -1.78 -0.86
C LEU A 34 9.06 -2.71 -1.71
N ASP A 35 10.30 -2.29 -1.95
CA ASP A 35 11.33 -3.07 -2.63
C ASP A 35 12.64 -2.95 -1.85
N ASN A 36 13.64 -3.71 -2.29
CA ASN A 36 14.97 -3.76 -1.67
C ASN A 36 15.92 -2.69 -2.24
N GLY A 37 15.39 -1.61 -2.82
CA GLY A 37 16.17 -0.48 -3.31
C GLY A 37 16.71 0.40 -2.18
N ASP A 38 16.92 1.68 -2.47
CA ASP A 38 17.32 2.66 -1.46
C ASP A 38 16.20 2.83 -0.41
N PRO A 39 16.45 2.56 0.88
CA PRO A 39 15.44 2.67 1.94
C PRO A 39 14.82 4.07 2.02
N THR A 40 15.57 5.11 1.68
CA THR A 40 15.11 6.52 1.71
C THR A 40 13.96 6.75 0.72
N TRP A 41 13.79 5.90 -0.29
CA TRP A 41 12.69 6.02 -1.25
C TRP A 41 11.33 5.61 -0.65
N ASN A 42 11.34 4.90 0.48
CA ASN A 42 10.13 4.55 1.22
C ASN A 42 9.77 5.62 2.27
N GLU A 43 10.55 6.70 2.38
CA GLU A 43 10.32 7.83 3.26
C GLU A 43 9.57 8.95 2.52
N GLY A 44 8.74 9.69 3.24
CA GLY A 44 7.88 10.74 2.70
C GLY A 44 6.94 11.28 3.77
N PRO A 45 5.99 12.18 3.40
CA PRO A 45 5.79 12.74 2.07
C PRO A 45 6.77 13.88 1.70
N PRO A 46 7.04 14.14 0.39
CA PRO A 46 6.61 13.33 -0.76
C PRO A 46 7.44 12.06 -0.90
N TYR A 47 6.81 10.95 -1.31
CA TYR A 47 7.53 9.70 -1.56
C TYR A 47 8.25 9.74 -2.90
N ALA A 48 9.44 9.15 -2.97
CA ALA A 48 10.16 8.98 -4.24
C ALA A 48 9.50 7.95 -5.16
N LYS A 49 8.64 7.09 -4.60
CA LYS A 49 7.92 6.02 -5.30
C LYS A 49 6.53 6.45 -5.74
N ALA A 50 6.07 5.86 -6.83
CA ALA A 50 4.70 6.03 -7.28
C ALA A 50 3.71 5.44 -6.25
N GLU A 51 2.76 6.27 -5.87
CA GLU A 51 1.59 5.89 -5.10
C GLU A 51 0.53 5.28 -6.03
N ILE A 52 -0.04 4.14 -5.62
CA ILE A 52 -1.03 3.38 -6.38
C ILE A 52 -2.31 3.26 -5.57
N VAL A 53 -3.44 3.47 -6.24
CA VAL A 53 -4.78 3.33 -5.67
C VAL A 53 -5.20 1.86 -5.72
N PHE A 54 -5.69 1.34 -4.60
CA PHE A 54 -6.36 0.04 -4.51
C PHE A 54 -7.82 0.27 -4.11
N ASP A 55 -8.75 -0.27 -4.87
CA ASP A 55 -10.19 -0.20 -4.61
C ASP A 55 -10.78 -1.54 -4.15
N GLU A 56 -12.11 -1.60 -3.99
CA GLU A 56 -12.79 -2.82 -3.55
C GLU A 56 -12.55 -4.06 -4.42
N THR A 57 -12.21 -3.88 -5.70
CA THR A 57 -11.93 -4.96 -6.64
C THR A 57 -10.50 -5.49 -6.49
N ASP A 58 -9.57 -4.65 -6.03
CA ASP A 58 -8.19 -5.04 -5.77
C ASP A 58 -8.03 -5.78 -4.45
N PHE A 59 -8.85 -5.49 -3.43
CA PHE A 59 -8.66 -6.01 -2.07
C PHE A 59 -8.72 -7.54 -1.95
N GLY A 60 -9.36 -8.21 -2.92
CA GLY A 60 -9.38 -9.67 -3.02
C GLY A 60 -7.99 -10.29 -3.24
N GLY A 61 -7.04 -9.52 -3.81
CA GLY A 61 -5.65 -9.92 -3.99
C GLY A 61 -4.70 -9.48 -2.87
N CYS A 62 -5.21 -8.81 -1.83
CA CYS A 62 -4.41 -8.34 -0.70
C CYS A 62 -4.38 -9.36 0.44
N GLU A 63 -3.19 -9.72 0.89
CA GLU A 63 -2.95 -10.66 1.99
C GLU A 63 -2.23 -9.96 3.17
N PRO A 64 -2.57 -10.28 4.43
CA PRO A 64 -1.84 -9.77 5.58
C PRO A 64 -0.41 -10.31 5.61
N LEU A 65 0.53 -9.52 6.16
CA LEU A 65 1.90 -9.95 6.46
C LEU A 65 1.99 -10.78 7.75
#